data_AF-A0A2G6HA04-F1
#
_entry.id   AF-A0A2G6HA04-F1
#
_cell.length_a   1.000
_cell.length_b   1.000
_cell.length_c   1.000
_cell.angle_alpha   90.00
_cell.angle_beta   90.00
_cell.angle_gamma   90.00
#
_symmetry.space_group_name_H-M   'P 1'
#
loop_
_entity.id
_entity.type
_entity.pdbx_description
1 polymer ?
#
loop_
_entity_poly.entity_id
_entity_poly.type
_entity_poly.pdbx_seq_one_letter_code
_entity_poly.pdbx_strand_id
1 'polypeptide(L)'
;MIRKKLYLLVLFILICSTAFAQGSIQDVIEEVLDAQSINGEEGTTFSTLAETLMELSVSKINVNYADDKTLARIPFLNAVQIKNLIKYRKRHEEITNIYELQLVEGFNEKTIRWLMPFVTFEFKEEKPNLKRLWWNHELMGRTKTVLQPQKGYQEKDSTHYLGKPYQYYLRYIVSNKWGEAGITAENDPGEPFFTGKNKSGFDYYSAHVFLQNIGIIRKLNIGDYNLRFGQGLNLWNGFSLGKSLSPNVGKKYGNGISPYRSINENNFFRGIATELAYNNFTLNLFYSHHKLDATAISVIDSLNNEEALISSIHGTGYHRTLREFEKKHNLTEQLLGANLKYNANRLTLGATAYQVNYDRSIEPANTLSNQFAFRGDYGFIKGLDFAYV
;
A
#
# COMPACT_ATOMS: atom_id res chain seq x y z
N MET A 1 -15.77 -36.86 21.54
CA MET A 1 -14.98 -35.61 21.32
C MET A 1 -13.54 -35.87 20.87
N ILE A 2 -12.83 -36.84 21.46
CA ILE A 2 -11.42 -37.15 21.16
C ILE A 2 -11.18 -37.58 19.71
N ARG A 3 -12.05 -38.45 19.15
CA ARG A 3 -11.93 -38.91 17.75
C ARG A 3 -12.02 -37.77 16.71
N LYS A 4 -12.91 -36.79 16.91
CA LYS A 4 -13.01 -35.61 16.02
C LYS A 4 -11.76 -34.72 16.07
N LYS A 5 -11.15 -34.56 17.25
CA LYS A 5 -9.87 -33.84 17.40
C LYS A 5 -8.71 -34.58 16.72
N LEU A 6 -8.73 -35.92 16.75
CA LEU A 6 -7.72 -36.74 16.08
C LEU A 6 -7.82 -36.63 14.55
N TYR A 7 -9.03 -36.62 13.97
CA TYR A 7 -9.20 -36.41 12.53
C TYR A 7 -8.74 -35.03 12.07
N LEU A 8 -8.99 -33.98 12.86
CA LEU A 8 -8.48 -32.63 12.60
C LEU A 8 -6.96 -32.56 12.68
N LEU A 9 -6.34 -33.24 13.64
CA LEU A 9 -4.89 -33.33 13.77
C LEU A 9 -4.26 -34.07 12.59
N VAL A 10 -4.84 -35.20 12.18
CA VAL A 10 -4.37 -35.99 11.03
C VAL A 10 -4.54 -35.21 9.72
N LEU A 11 -5.65 -34.50 9.55
CA LEU A 11 -5.87 -33.60 8.41
C LEU A 11 -4.83 -32.47 8.37
N PHE A 12 -4.53 -31.86 9.54
CA PHE A 12 -3.50 -30.82 9.67
C PHE A 12 -2.10 -31.34 9.33
N ILE A 13 -1.75 -32.55 9.78
CA ILE A 13 -0.46 -33.19 9.48
C ILE A 13 -0.34 -33.53 7.99
N LEU A 14 -1.42 -34.03 7.37
CA LEU A 14 -1.45 -34.33 5.93
C LEU A 14 -1.27 -33.05 5.08
N ILE A 15 -1.92 -31.95 5.46
CA ILE A 15 -1.76 -30.65 4.78
C ILE A 15 -0.32 -30.10 4.93
N CYS A 16 0.30 -30.28 6.09
CA CYS A 16 1.70 -29.87 6.32
C CYS A 16 2.71 -30.73 5.55
N SER A 17 2.43 -32.03 5.34
CA SER A 17 3.36 -32.95 4.64
C SER A 17 3.50 -32.69 3.14
N THR A 18 2.59 -31.92 2.52
CA THR A 18 2.69 -31.49 1.12
C THR A 18 3.24 -30.08 0.96
N ALA A 19 3.65 -29.42 2.04
CA ALA A 19 4.22 -28.09 2.00
C ALA A 19 5.70 -28.17 1.57
N PHE A 20 5.96 -27.87 0.30
CA PHE A 20 7.32 -27.55 -0.12
C PHE A 20 7.69 -26.18 0.47
N ALA A 21 8.78 -26.12 1.24
CA ALA A 21 9.42 -24.86 1.58
C ALA A 21 10.06 -24.30 0.31
N GLN A 22 9.27 -23.57 -0.47
CA GLN A 22 9.80 -22.70 -1.51
C GLN A 22 10.20 -21.41 -0.79
N GLY A 23 11.45 -20.97 -0.96
CA GLY A 23 11.87 -19.65 -0.51
C GLY A 23 10.90 -18.64 -1.09
N SER A 24 10.05 -18.10 -0.23
CA SER A 24 8.88 -17.39 -0.68
C SER A 24 9.30 -15.99 -1.08
N ILE A 25 8.59 -15.38 -2.04
CA ILE A 25 8.76 -13.94 -2.33
C ILE A 25 8.61 -13.14 -1.03
N GLN A 26 7.79 -13.63 -0.10
CA GLN A 26 7.58 -13.05 1.22
C GLN A 26 8.84 -13.04 2.09
N ASP A 27 9.65 -14.10 2.04
CA ASP A 27 10.89 -14.19 2.83
C ASP A 27 11.89 -13.13 2.35
N VAL A 28 11.98 -12.92 1.03
CA VAL A 28 12.81 -11.87 0.45
C VAL A 28 12.27 -10.49 0.81
N ILE A 29 10.95 -10.30 0.78
CA ILE A 29 10.32 -9.05 1.21
C ILE A 29 10.64 -8.77 2.68
N GLU A 30 10.48 -9.75 3.58
CA GLU A 30 10.77 -9.62 5.00
C GLU A 30 12.24 -9.32 5.26
N GLU A 31 13.16 -9.99 4.56
CA GLU A 31 14.61 -9.70 4.67
C GLU A 31 14.94 -8.27 4.21
N VAL A 32 14.31 -7.80 3.13
CA VAL A 32 14.46 -6.42 2.65
C VAL A 32 13.92 -5.44 3.68
N LEU A 33 12.74 -5.71 4.27
CA LEU A 33 12.15 -4.88 5.32
C LEU A 33 13.10 -4.78 6.51
N ASP A 34 13.56 -5.91 7.05
CA ASP A 34 14.46 -5.99 8.20
C ASP A 34 15.77 -5.23 7.98
N ALA A 35 16.35 -5.33 6.78
CA ALA A 35 17.57 -4.62 6.45
C ALA A 35 17.37 -3.09 6.33
N GLN A 36 16.16 -2.63 5.99
CA GLN A 36 15.80 -1.22 5.95
C GLN A 36 15.35 -0.68 7.32
N SER A 37 15.03 -1.56 8.27
CA SER A 37 14.59 -1.23 9.64
C SER A 37 15.62 -0.51 10.50
N ILE A 38 16.88 -0.38 10.05
CA ILE A 38 17.98 0.24 10.81
C ILE A 38 17.76 1.75 11.05
N ASN A 39 16.83 2.41 10.34
CA ASN A 39 16.63 3.87 10.40
C ASN A 39 15.47 4.39 11.26
N GLY A 40 14.79 3.55 12.05
CA GLY A 40 13.89 4.01 13.13
C GLY A 40 12.59 4.72 12.71
N GLU A 41 12.14 4.58 11.46
CA GLU A 41 10.83 5.11 11.01
C GLU A 41 9.68 4.12 11.24
N GLU A 42 8.47 4.65 11.41
CA GLU A 42 7.25 4.00 11.92
C GLU A 42 6.70 2.80 11.11
N GLY A 43 5.81 2.02 11.73
CA GLY A 43 5.13 0.85 11.13
C GLY A 43 4.39 1.12 9.81
N THR A 44 3.97 2.35 9.56
CA THR A 44 3.29 2.79 8.34
C THR A 44 4.21 2.77 7.12
N THR A 45 5.48 3.14 7.29
CA THR A 45 6.51 3.12 6.23
C THR A 45 6.78 1.70 5.74
N PHE A 46 6.89 0.72 6.64
CA PHE A 46 7.14 -0.68 6.26
C PHE A 46 6.00 -1.32 5.49
N SER A 47 4.76 -1.03 5.90
CA SER A 47 3.57 -1.45 5.17
C SER A 47 3.63 -1.00 3.71
N THR A 48 3.92 0.28 3.47
CA THR A 48 4.00 0.82 2.09
C THR A 48 5.18 0.30 1.28
N LEU A 49 6.30 -0.06 1.95
CA LEU A 49 7.45 -0.69 1.31
C LEU A 49 7.12 -2.12 0.87
N ALA A 50 6.48 -2.89 1.75
CA ALA A 50 6.02 -4.24 1.45
C ALA A 50 5.06 -4.24 0.25
N GLU A 51 4.11 -3.30 0.20
CA GLU A 51 3.21 -3.13 -0.95
C GLU A 51 3.97 -2.87 -2.25
N THR A 52 5.00 -2.03 -2.20
CA THR A 52 5.80 -1.69 -3.37
C THR A 52 6.57 -2.90 -3.89
N LEU A 53 7.12 -3.73 -3.00
CA LEU A 53 7.80 -4.97 -3.40
C LEU A 53 6.83 -6.02 -3.95
N MET A 54 5.63 -6.15 -3.38
CA MET A 54 4.57 -7.02 -3.93
C MET A 54 4.12 -6.56 -5.32
N GLU A 55 4.00 -5.25 -5.54
CA GLU A 55 3.70 -4.71 -6.87
C GLU A 55 4.77 -5.11 -7.90
N LEU A 56 6.05 -5.04 -7.52
CA LEU A 56 7.17 -5.40 -8.38
C LEU A 56 7.28 -6.91 -8.62
N SER A 57 6.82 -7.76 -7.69
CA SER A 57 6.85 -9.22 -7.88
C SER A 57 5.83 -9.68 -8.91
N VAL A 58 4.67 -9.00 -8.97
CA VAL A 58 3.61 -9.24 -9.96
C VAL A 58 3.97 -8.60 -11.32
N SER A 59 4.41 -7.34 -11.31
CA SER A 59 4.78 -6.58 -12.52
C SER A 59 6.29 -6.38 -12.59
N LYS A 60 7.03 -7.47 -12.87
CA LYS A 60 8.49 -7.49 -12.91
C LYS A 60 9.08 -6.46 -13.89
N ILE A 61 10.17 -5.83 -13.48
CA ILE A 61 10.90 -4.84 -14.28
C ILE A 61 11.80 -5.57 -15.29
N ASN A 62 11.66 -5.28 -16.58
CA ASN A 62 12.62 -5.78 -17.57
C ASN A 62 13.91 -4.97 -17.52
N VAL A 63 15.02 -5.61 -17.13
CA VAL A 63 16.33 -4.96 -16.92
C VAL A 63 16.92 -4.41 -18.21
N ASN A 64 16.67 -5.08 -19.35
CA ASN A 64 17.20 -4.68 -20.65
C ASN A 64 16.52 -3.42 -21.20
N TYR A 65 15.26 -3.14 -20.83
CA TYR A 65 14.53 -1.97 -21.37
C TYR A 65 14.19 -0.90 -20.33
N ALA A 66 14.32 -1.20 -19.04
CA ALA A 66 14.02 -0.23 -17.99
C ALA A 66 14.94 1.00 -18.08
N ASP A 67 14.34 2.18 -17.97
CA ASP A 67 15.06 3.44 -17.79
C ASP A 67 15.48 3.62 -16.32
N ASP A 68 16.26 4.66 -16.05
CA ASP A 68 16.72 5.02 -14.71
C ASP A 68 15.54 5.19 -13.72
N LYS A 69 14.44 5.80 -14.19
CA LYS A 69 13.23 6.03 -13.41
C LYS A 69 12.53 4.72 -13.02
N THR A 70 12.44 3.77 -13.96
CA THR A 70 11.82 2.48 -13.73
C THR A 70 12.67 1.65 -12.77
N LEU A 71 14.00 1.63 -12.94
CA LEU A 71 14.91 0.94 -12.03
C LEU A 71 14.90 1.55 -10.62
N ALA A 72 14.72 2.87 -10.51
CA ALA A 72 14.60 3.57 -9.22
C ALA A 72 13.32 3.22 -8.43
N ARG A 73 12.38 2.48 -9.02
CA ARG A 73 11.25 1.91 -8.26
C ARG A 73 11.69 0.77 -7.33
N ILE A 74 12.86 0.17 -7.56
CA ILE A 74 13.41 -0.90 -6.73
C ILE A 74 14.00 -0.27 -5.46
N PRO A 75 13.37 -0.41 -4.28
CA PRO A 75 13.68 0.43 -3.12
C PRO A 75 15.10 0.26 -2.57
N PHE A 76 15.72 -0.89 -2.80
CA PHE A 76 17.06 -1.22 -2.30
C PHE A 76 18.18 -0.96 -3.33
N LEU A 77 17.87 -0.49 -4.54
CA LEU A 77 18.88 -0.06 -5.51
C LEU A 77 19.19 1.43 -5.34
N ASN A 78 20.47 1.75 -5.22
CA ASN A 78 20.92 3.14 -5.18
C ASN A 78 21.26 3.68 -6.58
N ALA A 79 21.39 5.01 -6.69
CA ALA A 79 21.65 5.68 -7.96
C ALA A 79 22.97 5.25 -8.64
N VAL A 80 23.98 4.86 -7.87
CA VAL A 80 25.26 4.37 -8.42
C VAL A 80 25.07 3.00 -9.05
N GLN A 81 24.40 2.07 -8.35
CA GLN A 81 24.04 0.75 -8.88
C GLN A 81 23.20 0.87 -10.15
N ILE A 82 22.19 1.74 -10.17
CA ILE A 82 21.34 1.97 -11.36
C ILE A 82 22.18 2.48 -12.54
N LYS A 83 23.05 3.47 -12.32
CA LYS A 83 23.95 3.99 -13.37
C LYS A 83 24.91 2.92 -13.87
N ASN A 84 25.48 2.12 -12.98
CA ASN A 84 26.41 1.06 -13.34
C ASN A 84 25.72 -0.04 -14.16
N LEU A 85 24.49 -0.40 -13.81
CA LEU A 85 23.67 -1.35 -14.56
C LEU A 85 23.38 -0.84 -15.97
N ILE A 86 22.92 0.41 -16.11
CA ILE A 86 22.68 1.02 -17.42
C ILE A 86 23.97 1.11 -18.24
N LYS A 87 25.11 1.45 -17.60
CA LYS A 87 26.42 1.50 -18.26
C LYS A 87 26.91 0.11 -18.69
N TYR A 88 26.61 -0.93 -17.90
CA TYR A 88 26.92 -2.31 -18.25
C TYR A 88 26.12 -2.74 -19.48
N ARG A 89 24.80 -2.53 -19.49
CA ARG A 89 23.91 -2.77 -20.64
C ARG A 89 24.31 -2.00 -21.90
N LYS A 90 24.78 -0.75 -21.78
CA LYS A 90 25.24 0.00 -22.95
C LYS A 90 26.52 -0.58 -23.57
N ARG A 91 27.30 -1.34 -22.79
CA ARG A 91 28.55 -1.97 -23.24
C ARG A 91 28.36 -3.43 -23.66
N HIS A 92 27.33 -4.10 -23.15
CA HIS A 92 27.02 -5.50 -23.39
C HIS A 92 25.57 -5.58 -23.83
N GLU A 93 25.31 -6.07 -25.05
CA GLU A 93 24.02 -6.02 -25.76
C GLU A 93 22.79 -6.22 -24.86
N GLU A 94 22.54 -7.46 -24.44
CA GLU A 94 21.44 -7.84 -23.56
C GLU A 94 21.95 -8.69 -22.41
N ILE A 95 21.43 -8.44 -21.21
CA ILE A 95 21.64 -9.29 -20.05
C ILE A 95 20.65 -10.45 -20.17
N THR A 96 21.16 -11.67 -20.29
CA THR A 96 20.31 -12.86 -20.50
C THR A 96 20.04 -13.61 -19.20
N ASN A 97 20.96 -13.50 -18.24
CA ASN A 97 20.90 -14.21 -16.98
C ASN A 97 21.14 -13.27 -15.79
N ILE A 98 20.38 -13.46 -14.72
CA ILE A 98 20.52 -12.68 -13.48
C ILE A 98 21.92 -12.74 -12.86
N TYR A 99 22.64 -13.85 -13.04
CA TYR A 99 23.98 -13.99 -12.49
C TYR A 99 25.02 -13.11 -13.19
N GLU A 100 24.76 -12.63 -14.41
CA GLU A 100 25.62 -11.64 -15.08
C GLU A 100 25.68 -10.33 -14.29
N LEU A 101 24.67 -10.05 -13.44
CA LEU A 101 24.68 -8.87 -12.56
C LEU A 101 25.85 -8.88 -11.57
N GLN A 102 26.51 -10.03 -11.33
CA GLN A 102 27.75 -10.08 -10.56
C GLN A 102 28.90 -9.28 -11.20
N LEU A 103 28.85 -9.06 -12.52
CA LEU A 103 29.82 -8.28 -13.27
C LEU A 103 29.52 -6.76 -13.23
N VAL A 104 28.38 -6.36 -12.67
CA VAL A 104 27.98 -4.96 -12.53
C VAL A 104 28.58 -4.42 -11.22
N GLU A 105 29.40 -3.40 -11.34
CA GLU A 105 30.01 -2.74 -10.18
C GLU A 105 28.96 -2.26 -9.18
N GLY A 106 29.10 -2.68 -7.91
CA GLY A 106 28.18 -2.37 -6.82
C GLY A 106 27.08 -3.40 -6.58
N PHE A 107 27.02 -4.49 -7.36
CA PHE A 107 26.09 -5.61 -7.13
C PHE A 107 26.81 -6.73 -6.39
N ASN A 108 26.28 -7.12 -5.23
CA ASN A 108 26.75 -8.27 -4.46
C ASN A 108 25.71 -9.40 -4.47
N GLU A 109 26.09 -10.57 -3.97
CA GLU A 109 25.21 -11.75 -3.95
C GLU A 109 23.85 -11.46 -3.29
N LYS A 110 23.84 -10.71 -2.18
CA LYS A 110 22.63 -10.31 -1.47
C LYS A 110 21.71 -9.45 -2.34
N THR A 111 22.26 -8.45 -3.03
CA THR A 111 21.50 -7.55 -3.93
C THR A 111 20.89 -8.34 -5.10
N ILE A 112 21.66 -9.27 -5.67
CA ILE A 112 21.22 -10.10 -6.81
C ILE A 112 20.10 -11.04 -6.38
N ARG A 113 20.23 -11.67 -5.20
CA ARG A 113 19.19 -12.51 -4.60
C ARG A 113 17.89 -11.73 -4.38
N TRP A 114 18.00 -10.51 -3.86
CA TRP A 114 16.85 -9.62 -3.68
C TRP A 114 16.24 -9.16 -5.00
N LEU A 115 17.01 -8.98 -6.07
CA LEU A 115 16.46 -8.59 -7.38
C LEU A 115 15.64 -9.68 -8.05
N MET A 116 16.03 -10.95 -7.85
CA MET A 116 15.47 -12.11 -8.54
C MET A 116 13.94 -12.17 -8.63
N PRO A 117 13.17 -11.93 -7.56
CA PRO A 117 11.71 -11.95 -7.65
C PRO A 117 11.11 -10.74 -8.40
N PHE A 118 11.84 -9.64 -8.60
CA PHE A 118 11.31 -8.35 -9.07
C PHE A 118 11.71 -7.98 -10.49
N VAL A 119 12.59 -8.77 -11.14
CA VAL A 119 13.11 -8.47 -12.48
C VAL A 119 12.90 -9.59 -13.48
N THR A 120 12.88 -9.23 -14.76
CA THR A 120 12.90 -10.15 -15.91
C THR A 120 13.93 -9.71 -16.93
N PHE A 121 14.38 -10.65 -17.76
CA PHE A 121 15.38 -10.44 -18.81
C PHE A 121 14.79 -10.64 -20.21
N GLU A 122 13.76 -11.48 -20.33
CA GLU A 122 13.09 -11.76 -21.62
C GLU A 122 12.04 -10.69 -21.97
N PHE A 123 12.00 -10.31 -23.25
CA PHE A 123 10.87 -9.60 -23.85
C PHE A 123 9.91 -10.62 -24.45
N LYS A 124 8.77 -10.86 -23.80
CA LYS A 124 7.70 -11.68 -24.38
C LYS A 124 6.45 -10.84 -24.54
N GLU A 125 6.28 -10.26 -25.72
CA GLU A 125 4.98 -9.77 -26.20
C GLU A 125 4.07 -10.99 -26.48
N GLU A 126 3.57 -11.60 -25.42
CA GLU A 126 2.59 -12.66 -25.55
C GLU A 126 1.21 -12.05 -25.82
N LYS A 127 0.76 -12.15 -27.08
CA LYS A 127 -0.64 -11.89 -27.47
C LYS A 127 -1.60 -12.67 -26.55
N PRO A 128 -2.76 -12.10 -26.17
CA PRO A 128 -3.68 -12.72 -25.23
C PRO A 128 -4.25 -14.02 -25.78
N ASN A 129 -3.79 -15.15 -25.23
CA ASN A 129 -4.49 -16.42 -25.37
C ASN A 129 -5.37 -16.63 -24.13
N LEU A 130 -6.60 -16.12 -24.21
CA LEU A 130 -7.61 -16.20 -23.14
C LEU A 130 -7.93 -17.66 -22.72
N LYS A 131 -7.59 -18.66 -23.55
CA LYS A 131 -7.89 -20.08 -23.28
C LYS A 131 -6.84 -20.78 -22.40
N ARG A 132 -5.70 -20.14 -22.11
CA ARG A 132 -4.58 -20.76 -21.38
C ARG A 132 -4.02 -19.86 -20.29
N LEU A 133 -4.88 -19.03 -19.71
CA LEU A 133 -4.48 -18.16 -18.62
C LEU A 133 -4.83 -18.79 -17.28
N TRP A 134 -3.83 -19.39 -16.64
CA TRP A 134 -3.94 -19.75 -15.24
C TRP A 134 -3.79 -18.48 -14.40
N TRP A 135 -4.74 -18.26 -13.52
CA TRP A 135 -4.62 -17.24 -12.49
C TRP A 135 -3.72 -17.77 -11.40
N ASN A 136 -2.79 -16.93 -10.94
CA ASN A 136 -1.98 -17.25 -9.78
C ASN A 136 -2.79 -16.93 -8.53
N HIS A 137 -2.87 -17.91 -7.63
CA HIS A 137 -3.61 -17.78 -6.37
C HIS A 137 -2.61 -17.72 -5.22
N GLU A 138 -2.70 -16.65 -4.43
CA GLU A 138 -1.90 -16.46 -3.22
C GLU A 138 -2.85 -16.37 -2.03
N LEU A 139 -2.67 -17.25 -1.03
CA LEU A 139 -3.40 -17.22 0.23
C LEU A 139 -2.39 -17.12 1.37
N MET A 140 -2.51 -16.09 2.18
CA MET A 140 -1.67 -15.86 3.35
C MET A 140 -2.52 -15.72 4.60
N GLY A 141 -2.23 -16.55 5.59
CA GLY A 141 -2.77 -16.43 6.94
C GLY A 141 -1.63 -16.18 7.92
N ARG A 142 -1.78 -15.20 8.81
CA ARG A 142 -0.81 -14.91 9.87
C ARG A 142 -1.51 -14.73 11.21
N THR A 143 -0.92 -15.30 12.25
CA THR A 143 -1.31 -15.02 13.63
C THR A 143 -0.09 -14.61 14.43
N LYS A 144 -0.19 -13.47 15.12
CA LYS A 144 0.91 -12.91 15.92
C LYS A 144 0.44 -12.63 17.33
N THR A 145 1.30 -12.87 18.32
CA THR A 145 1.04 -12.55 19.73
C THR A 145 2.33 -12.17 20.44
N VAL A 146 2.21 -11.39 21.52
CA VAL A 146 3.31 -11.05 22.42
C VAL A 146 3.18 -11.95 23.66
N LEU A 147 4.27 -12.65 24.01
CA LEU A 147 4.25 -13.62 25.11
C LEU A 147 4.23 -12.95 26.49
N GLN A 148 4.80 -11.75 26.58
CA GLN A 148 4.81 -10.96 27.81
C GLN A 148 3.40 -10.47 28.13
N PRO A 149 2.94 -10.60 29.39
CA PRO A 149 1.67 -10.02 29.81
C PRO A 149 1.67 -8.50 29.59
N GLN A 150 0.69 -8.00 28.83
CA GLN A 150 0.56 -6.57 28.54
C GLN A 150 -0.48 -5.95 29.49
N LYS A 151 -0.17 -4.75 30.02
CA LYS A 151 -1.03 -4.06 31.01
C LYS A 151 -2.48 -3.91 30.55
N GLY A 152 -2.72 -3.60 29.28
CA GLY A 152 -4.07 -3.38 28.73
C GLY A 152 -5.04 -4.56 28.88
N TYR A 153 -4.55 -5.80 29.04
CA TYR A 153 -5.41 -6.97 29.32
C TYR A 153 -5.67 -7.21 30.81
N GLN A 154 -4.97 -6.49 31.69
CA GLN A 154 -5.06 -6.64 33.16
C GLN A 154 -5.90 -5.53 33.81
N GLU A 155 -6.01 -4.37 33.15
CA GLU A 155 -6.84 -3.25 33.61
C GLU A 155 -8.31 -3.69 33.77
N LYS A 156 -9.05 -3.09 34.69
CA LYS A 156 -10.50 -3.35 34.88
C LYS A 156 -11.39 -2.15 34.50
N ASP A 157 -10.77 -1.05 34.12
CA ASP A 157 -11.45 0.21 33.83
C ASP A 157 -11.69 0.35 32.32
N SER A 158 -12.09 1.56 31.89
CA SER A 158 -12.33 1.90 30.46
C SER A 158 -11.13 1.71 29.52
N THR A 159 -9.95 1.46 30.07
CA THR A 159 -8.69 1.17 29.35
C THR A 159 -8.48 -0.33 29.08
N HIS A 160 -9.37 -1.20 29.59
CA HIS A 160 -9.31 -2.64 29.34
C HIS A 160 -9.54 -2.98 27.87
N TYR A 161 -8.67 -3.83 27.32
CA TYR A 161 -8.84 -4.38 25.98
C TYR A 161 -9.96 -5.40 25.94
N LEU A 162 -10.91 -5.21 25.02
CA LEU A 162 -12.13 -6.00 24.90
C LEU A 162 -11.88 -7.38 24.29
N GLY A 163 -10.78 -7.53 23.55
CA GLY A 163 -10.40 -8.72 22.81
C GLY A 163 -9.19 -9.47 23.38
N LYS A 164 -8.73 -10.46 22.60
CA LYS A 164 -7.60 -11.33 22.97
C LYS A 164 -6.27 -10.79 22.41
N PRO A 165 -5.10 -11.19 22.96
CA PRO A 165 -3.79 -10.74 22.51
C PRO A 165 -3.29 -11.38 21.22
N TYR A 166 -4.18 -11.62 20.26
CA TYR A 166 -3.85 -12.21 18.97
C TYR A 166 -4.17 -11.22 17.86
N GLN A 167 -3.18 -10.94 17.01
CA GLN A 167 -3.43 -10.35 15.70
C GLN A 167 -3.82 -11.48 14.75
N TYR A 168 -4.93 -11.30 14.03
CA TYR A 168 -5.35 -12.21 12.97
C TYR A 168 -5.29 -11.47 11.65
N TYR A 169 -4.59 -12.04 10.68
CA TYR A 169 -4.44 -11.47 9.35
C TYR A 169 -4.70 -12.54 8.30
N LEU A 170 -5.51 -12.18 7.30
CA LEU A 170 -5.84 -13.04 6.17
C LEU A 170 -5.79 -12.21 4.89
N ARG A 171 -5.08 -12.69 3.88
CA ARG A 171 -5.06 -12.11 2.55
C ARG A 171 -5.21 -13.18 1.49
N TYR A 172 -6.03 -12.88 0.49
CA TYR A 172 -6.17 -13.70 -0.70
C TYR A 172 -6.05 -12.81 -1.94
N ILE A 173 -5.10 -13.12 -2.81
CA ILE A 173 -4.88 -12.43 -4.07
C ILE A 173 -4.97 -13.43 -5.22
N VAL A 174 -5.69 -13.05 -6.26
CA VAL A 174 -5.73 -13.77 -7.53
C VAL A 174 -5.24 -12.83 -8.63
N SER A 175 -4.14 -13.20 -9.30
CA SER A 175 -3.46 -12.28 -10.23
C SER A 175 -3.02 -12.97 -11.52
N ASN A 176 -2.87 -12.16 -12.56
CA ASN A 176 -2.25 -12.52 -13.82
C ASN A 176 -1.64 -11.25 -14.46
N LYS A 177 -1.14 -11.37 -15.70
CA LYS A 177 -0.50 -10.25 -16.39
C LYS A 177 -1.43 -9.07 -16.77
N TRP A 178 -2.74 -9.28 -16.79
CA TRP A 178 -3.75 -8.28 -17.16
C TRP A 178 -4.52 -7.69 -15.98
N GLY A 179 -4.42 -8.29 -14.80
CA GLY A 179 -5.14 -7.80 -13.64
C GLY A 179 -4.96 -8.64 -12.40
N GLU A 180 -5.56 -8.15 -11.33
CA GLU A 180 -5.50 -8.72 -9.99
C GLU A 180 -6.81 -8.44 -9.27
N ALA A 181 -7.29 -9.37 -8.47
CA ALA A 181 -8.29 -9.11 -7.46
C ALA A 181 -7.78 -9.59 -6.11
N GLY A 182 -8.07 -8.84 -5.05
CA GLY A 182 -7.58 -9.15 -3.71
C GLY A 182 -8.59 -8.82 -2.63
N ILE A 183 -8.53 -9.59 -1.55
CA ILE A 183 -9.24 -9.31 -0.30
C ILE A 183 -8.24 -9.47 0.85
N THR A 184 -8.20 -8.49 1.73
CA THR A 184 -7.40 -8.50 2.97
C THR A 184 -8.34 -8.26 4.16
N ALA A 185 -8.13 -8.98 5.25
CA ALA A 185 -8.84 -8.79 6.49
C ALA A 185 -7.86 -8.85 7.67
N GLU A 186 -8.04 -7.95 8.64
CA GLU A 186 -7.22 -7.90 9.85
C GLU A 186 -8.06 -7.63 11.10
N ASN A 187 -7.60 -8.20 12.21
CA ASN A 187 -8.06 -7.87 13.55
C ASN A 187 -6.83 -7.67 14.43
N ASP A 188 -6.71 -6.52 15.07
CA ASP A 188 -5.54 -6.19 15.86
C ASP A 188 -5.58 -6.85 17.26
N PRO A 189 -4.41 -6.98 17.92
CA PRO A 189 -4.36 -7.48 19.29
C PRO A 189 -5.19 -6.62 20.24
N GLY A 190 -6.09 -7.26 20.99
CA GLY A 190 -6.96 -6.60 21.95
C GLY A 190 -8.29 -6.15 21.38
N GLU A 191 -8.52 -6.32 20.09
CA GLU A 191 -9.82 -6.07 19.47
C GLU A 191 -10.73 -7.31 19.55
N PRO A 192 -12.04 -7.15 19.80
CA PRO A 192 -12.98 -8.25 19.73
C PRO A 192 -12.97 -8.91 18.35
N PHE A 193 -12.96 -10.24 18.31
CA PHE A 193 -13.02 -11.02 17.07
C PHE A 193 -14.18 -12.01 17.16
N PHE A 194 -15.17 -11.86 16.28
CA PHE A 194 -16.47 -12.57 16.35
C PHE A 194 -17.21 -12.41 17.70
N THR A 195 -16.94 -11.34 18.45
CA THR A 195 -17.50 -11.11 19.79
C THR A 195 -17.76 -9.62 20.04
N GLY A 196 -18.53 -9.30 21.07
CA GLY A 196 -18.68 -7.91 21.56
C GLY A 196 -19.21 -6.94 20.50
N LYS A 197 -18.45 -5.86 20.27
CA LYS A 197 -18.73 -4.82 19.25
C LYS A 197 -18.39 -5.26 17.82
N ASN A 198 -17.61 -6.33 17.65
CA ASN A 198 -17.19 -6.84 16.35
C ASN A 198 -17.67 -8.30 16.14
N LYS A 199 -18.99 -8.46 16.04
CA LYS A 199 -19.62 -9.79 15.91
C LYS A 199 -19.45 -10.41 14.52
N SER A 200 -19.20 -9.58 13.51
CA SER A 200 -19.21 -9.99 12.10
C SER A 200 -17.89 -10.59 11.61
N GLY A 201 -16.80 -10.47 12.39
CA GLY A 201 -15.52 -11.08 12.07
C GLY A 201 -14.35 -10.19 12.42
N PHE A 202 -13.61 -9.80 11.38
CA PHE A 202 -12.43 -8.94 11.43
C PHE A 202 -12.83 -7.48 11.63
N ASP A 203 -11.94 -6.67 12.20
CA ASP A 203 -12.19 -5.24 12.41
C ASP A 203 -11.98 -4.42 11.14
N TYR A 204 -11.02 -4.85 10.33
CA TYR A 204 -10.64 -4.26 9.06
C TYR A 204 -10.88 -5.20 7.87
N TYR A 205 -11.37 -4.62 6.78
CA TYR A 205 -11.51 -5.28 5.49
C TYR A 205 -11.08 -4.34 4.37
N SER A 206 -10.28 -4.87 3.45
CA SER A 206 -9.86 -4.22 2.21
C SER A 206 -10.10 -5.15 1.03
N ALA A 207 -10.54 -4.57 -0.09
CA ALA A 207 -10.78 -5.33 -1.31
C ALA A 207 -10.55 -4.47 -2.55
N HIS A 208 -9.99 -5.09 -3.60
CA HIS A 208 -9.74 -4.42 -4.87
C HIS A 208 -9.91 -5.35 -6.06
N VAL A 209 -10.23 -4.74 -7.21
CA VAL A 209 -10.14 -5.33 -8.53
C VAL A 209 -9.37 -4.36 -9.40
N PHE A 210 -8.22 -4.81 -9.90
CA PHE A 210 -7.30 -4.05 -10.72
C PHE A 210 -7.18 -4.69 -12.11
N LEU A 211 -7.30 -3.88 -13.15
CA LEU A 211 -7.14 -4.27 -14.54
C LEU A 211 -6.14 -3.32 -15.22
N GLN A 212 -5.35 -3.85 -16.15
CA GLN A 212 -4.34 -3.08 -16.86
C GLN A 212 -4.22 -3.45 -18.34
N ASN A 213 -3.80 -2.46 -19.14
CA ASN A 213 -3.50 -2.58 -20.57
C ASN A 213 -4.68 -3.04 -21.45
N ILE A 214 -5.86 -2.43 -21.25
CA ILE A 214 -7.08 -2.69 -22.05
C ILE A 214 -7.38 -1.48 -22.95
N GLY A 215 -6.81 -1.47 -24.16
CA GLY A 215 -7.03 -0.39 -25.14
C GLY A 215 -6.52 0.97 -24.63
N ILE A 216 -7.41 1.97 -24.57
CA ILE A 216 -7.10 3.30 -24.02
C ILE A 216 -6.96 3.29 -22.48
N ILE A 217 -7.54 2.29 -21.82
CA ILE A 217 -7.49 2.13 -20.37
C ILE A 217 -6.18 1.41 -20.03
N ARG A 218 -5.20 2.17 -19.55
CA ARG A 218 -3.93 1.61 -19.07
C ARG A 218 -4.08 0.97 -17.71
N LYS A 219 -4.88 1.57 -16.82
CA LYS A 219 -5.18 1.05 -15.49
C LYS A 219 -6.62 1.35 -15.11
N LEU A 220 -7.26 0.42 -14.43
CA LEU A 220 -8.55 0.58 -13.80
C LEU A 220 -8.50 -0.13 -12.45
N ASN A 221 -8.86 0.57 -11.39
CA ASN A 221 -9.02 0.00 -10.06
C ASN A 221 -10.43 0.31 -9.55
N ILE A 222 -11.09 -0.71 -9.03
CA ILE A 222 -12.36 -0.62 -8.31
C ILE A 222 -12.14 -1.25 -6.92
N GLY A 223 -12.49 -0.52 -5.87
CA GLY A 223 -12.22 -0.90 -4.48
C GLY A 223 -11.11 -0.03 -3.90
N ASP A 224 -10.16 -0.66 -3.21
CA ASP A 224 -9.10 0.03 -2.48
C ASP A 224 -7.83 0.23 -3.33
N TYR A 225 -7.32 1.46 -3.34
CA TYR A 225 -6.22 1.85 -4.22
C TYR A 225 -5.31 2.93 -3.63
N ASN A 226 -4.11 2.97 -4.18
CA ASN A 226 -3.10 3.97 -3.94
C ASN A 226 -3.01 4.94 -5.12
N LEU A 227 -2.69 6.19 -4.81
CA LEU A 227 -2.38 7.22 -5.79
C LEU A 227 -1.02 7.84 -5.48
N ARG A 228 -0.17 7.94 -6.51
CA ARG A 228 1.21 8.45 -6.39
C ARG A 228 1.48 9.42 -7.54
N PHE A 229 1.16 10.71 -7.32
CA PHE A 229 1.30 11.75 -8.33
C PHE A 229 2.35 12.81 -7.95
N GLY A 230 2.97 13.40 -8.96
CA GLY A 230 4.01 14.42 -8.80
C GLY A 230 5.21 13.94 -7.98
N GLN A 231 5.58 14.72 -6.96
CA GLN A 231 6.68 14.43 -6.02
C GLN A 231 6.18 14.20 -4.59
N GLY A 232 4.88 13.96 -4.43
CA GLY A 232 4.23 13.76 -3.14
C GLY A 232 4.05 15.00 -2.27
N LEU A 233 4.02 16.18 -2.90
CA LEU A 233 3.58 17.42 -2.23
C LEU A 233 2.06 17.45 -2.02
N ASN A 234 1.31 16.99 -3.02
CA ASN A 234 -0.15 17.08 -3.01
C ASN A 234 -0.81 15.74 -2.68
N LEU A 235 -0.44 14.67 -3.39
CA LEU A 235 -1.15 13.40 -3.30
C LEU A 235 -0.18 12.22 -3.47
N TRP A 236 0.06 11.49 -2.38
CA TRP A 236 0.99 10.39 -2.35
C TRP A 236 0.75 9.41 -1.19
N ASN A 237 0.26 8.22 -1.52
CA ASN A 237 0.01 7.15 -0.55
C ASN A 237 0.95 5.97 -0.81
N GLY A 238 2.26 6.20 -0.67
CA GLY A 238 3.26 5.17 -0.99
C GLY A 238 4.58 5.37 -0.28
N PHE A 239 5.40 4.33 -0.29
CA PHE A 239 6.74 4.41 0.27
C PHE A 239 7.54 5.48 -0.48
N SER A 240 8.21 6.33 0.28
CA SER A 240 9.20 7.24 -0.26
C SER A 240 10.40 7.28 0.66
N LEU A 241 11.57 6.94 0.13
CA LEU A 241 12.82 7.09 0.86
C LEU A 241 13.04 8.55 1.22
N GLY A 242 13.24 8.81 2.52
CA GLY A 242 13.71 10.10 3.01
C GLY A 242 15.17 10.36 2.65
N LYS A 243 15.80 11.29 3.37
CA LYS A 243 17.21 11.66 3.15
C LYS A 243 18.12 10.43 3.29
N SER A 244 18.67 9.95 2.18
CA SER A 244 19.80 9.01 2.20
C SER A 244 21.12 9.78 2.06
N LEU A 245 22.24 9.14 2.42
CA LEU A 245 23.60 9.65 2.18
C LEU A 245 23.92 9.84 0.67
N SER A 246 23.08 9.34 -0.23
CA SER A 246 23.22 9.54 -1.67
C SER A 246 22.52 10.84 -2.12
N PRO A 247 23.25 11.80 -2.74
CA PRO A 247 22.71 13.10 -3.12
C PRO A 247 21.65 13.08 -4.26
N ASN A 248 21.35 11.92 -4.83
CA ASN A 248 20.35 11.76 -5.90
C ASN A 248 18.97 11.27 -5.43
N VAL A 249 18.71 11.18 -4.12
CA VAL A 249 17.45 10.66 -3.55
C VAL A 249 16.33 11.70 -3.43
N GLY A 250 16.50 12.89 -3.99
CA GLY A 250 15.48 13.96 -3.92
C GLY A 250 14.22 13.73 -4.77
N LYS A 251 14.26 12.81 -5.75
CA LYS A 251 13.17 12.63 -6.72
C LYS A 251 12.37 11.36 -6.43
N LYS A 252 11.05 11.51 -6.20
CA LYS A 252 10.10 10.40 -6.07
C LYS A 252 9.61 9.93 -7.44
N TYR A 253 9.50 8.62 -7.63
CA TYR A 253 8.96 8.01 -8.85
C TYR A 253 7.64 7.31 -8.54
N GLY A 254 6.51 7.94 -8.87
CA GLY A 254 5.18 7.39 -8.63
C GLY A 254 4.70 6.52 -9.78
N ASN A 255 4.11 5.36 -9.48
CA ASN A 255 3.44 4.52 -10.48
C ASN A 255 1.96 4.94 -10.71
N GLY A 256 1.58 6.18 -10.38
CA GLY A 256 0.20 6.65 -10.54
C GLY A 256 -0.77 5.84 -9.69
N ILE A 257 -1.72 5.16 -10.35
CA ILE A 257 -2.72 4.29 -9.72
C ILE A 257 -2.14 2.89 -9.50
N SER A 258 -2.28 2.33 -8.29
CA SER A 258 -1.99 0.93 -8.00
C SER A 258 -2.98 0.34 -6.98
N PRO A 259 -3.20 -0.99 -6.95
CA PRO A 259 -4.05 -1.60 -5.94
C PRO A 259 -3.45 -1.54 -4.55
N TYR A 260 -4.33 -1.30 -3.58
CA TYR A 260 -3.97 -1.31 -2.17
C TYR A 260 -3.99 -2.74 -1.66
N ARG A 261 -2.93 -3.17 -0.97
CA ARG A 261 -2.80 -4.57 -0.51
C ARG A 261 -2.66 -4.65 0.99
N SER A 262 -2.28 -3.57 1.65
CA SER A 262 -1.90 -3.59 3.06
C SER A 262 -3.09 -3.59 4.03
N ILE A 263 -2.74 -3.49 5.29
CA ILE A 263 -3.60 -3.51 6.47
C ILE A 263 -3.76 -2.13 7.12
N ASN A 264 -3.03 -1.12 6.65
CA ASN A 264 -3.14 0.22 7.22
C ASN A 264 -4.51 0.82 6.88
N GLU A 265 -5.31 1.12 7.90
CA GLU A 265 -6.68 1.56 7.73
C GLU A 265 -6.82 3.01 7.24
N ASN A 266 -5.73 3.77 7.24
CA ASN A 266 -5.78 5.22 7.06
C ASN A 266 -5.11 5.72 5.78
N ASN A 267 -4.30 4.89 5.11
CA ASN A 267 -3.44 5.34 4.01
C ASN A 267 -3.80 4.71 2.65
N PHE A 268 -5.08 4.76 2.29
CA PHE A 268 -5.60 4.32 0.99
C PHE A 268 -6.85 5.09 0.60
N PHE A 269 -7.26 4.93 -0.66
CA PHE A 269 -8.53 5.45 -1.18
C PHE A 269 -9.48 4.30 -1.49
N ARG A 270 -10.78 4.51 -1.28
CA ARG A 270 -11.83 3.50 -1.52
C ARG A 270 -12.83 4.00 -2.54
N GLY A 271 -12.84 3.42 -3.73
CA GLY A 271 -13.75 3.85 -4.81
C GLY A 271 -13.32 3.36 -6.18
N ILE A 272 -13.12 4.29 -7.11
CA ILE A 272 -12.71 3.98 -8.49
C ILE A 272 -11.60 4.91 -8.95
N ALA A 273 -10.60 4.37 -9.63
CA ALA A 273 -9.56 5.14 -10.29
C ALA A 273 -9.19 4.55 -11.64
N THR A 274 -8.98 5.40 -12.64
CA THR A 274 -8.58 4.95 -13.98
C THR A 274 -7.50 5.83 -14.60
N GLU A 275 -6.58 5.20 -15.31
CA GLU A 275 -5.53 5.82 -16.13
C GLU A 275 -5.88 5.61 -17.60
N LEU A 276 -6.20 6.71 -18.29
CA LEU A 276 -6.44 6.75 -19.73
C LEU A 276 -5.19 7.29 -20.42
N ALA A 277 -4.63 6.55 -21.38
CA ALA A 277 -3.48 7.04 -22.14
C ALA A 277 -3.78 7.09 -23.63
N TYR A 278 -3.47 8.24 -24.24
CA TYR A 278 -3.62 8.47 -25.67
C TYR A 278 -2.45 9.34 -26.17
N ASN A 279 -1.66 8.81 -27.10
CA ASN A 279 -0.43 9.42 -27.60
C ASN A 279 0.49 9.86 -26.45
N ASN A 280 0.80 11.16 -26.38
CA ASN A 280 1.68 11.75 -25.38
C ASN A 280 0.95 12.15 -24.10
N PHE A 281 -0.37 11.94 -24.01
CA PHE A 281 -1.19 12.34 -22.88
C PHE A 281 -1.59 11.14 -22.03
N THR A 282 -1.59 11.34 -20.71
CA THR A 282 -2.14 10.41 -19.73
C THR A 282 -3.06 11.18 -18.80
N LEU A 283 -4.33 10.79 -18.75
CA LEU A 283 -5.33 11.35 -17.86
C LEU A 283 -5.69 10.32 -16.80
N ASN A 284 -5.43 10.63 -15.54
CA ASN A 284 -5.87 9.88 -14.40
C ASN A 284 -7.12 10.54 -13.83
N LEU A 285 -8.17 9.76 -13.59
CA LEU A 285 -9.39 10.19 -12.90
C LEU A 285 -9.58 9.29 -11.68
N PHE A 286 -9.96 9.88 -10.55
CA PHE A 286 -10.13 9.13 -9.31
C PHE A 286 -11.24 9.71 -8.44
N TYR A 287 -11.97 8.81 -7.80
CA TYR A 287 -13.00 9.10 -6.82
C TYR A 287 -12.85 8.16 -5.62
N SER A 288 -12.93 8.72 -4.42
CA SER A 288 -12.85 8.00 -3.15
C SER A 288 -14.00 8.39 -2.23
N HIS A 289 -14.52 7.41 -1.52
CA HIS A 289 -15.45 7.56 -0.41
C HIS A 289 -15.00 6.65 0.72
N HIS A 290 -14.44 7.25 1.77
CA HIS A 290 -13.76 6.54 2.85
C HIS A 290 -14.22 7.07 4.21
N LYS A 291 -14.36 6.18 5.20
CA LYS A 291 -14.68 6.58 6.57
C LYS A 291 -13.43 6.57 7.41
N LEU A 292 -13.24 7.62 8.20
CA LEU A 292 -12.10 7.84 9.07
C LEU A 292 -12.54 7.82 10.53
N ASP A 293 -11.63 7.39 11.40
CA ASP A 293 -11.85 7.41 12.84
C ASP A 293 -11.62 8.81 13.37
N ALA A 294 -12.59 9.31 14.13
CA ALA A 294 -12.60 10.71 14.52
C ALA A 294 -13.29 10.91 15.87
N THR A 295 -12.81 11.92 16.62
CA THR A 295 -13.49 12.36 17.85
C THR A 295 -14.52 13.42 17.49
N ALA A 296 -15.79 13.02 17.52
CA ALA A 296 -16.92 13.91 17.36
C ALA A 296 -17.24 14.64 18.69
N ILE A 297 -17.51 15.93 18.61
CA ILE A 297 -17.97 16.76 19.72
C ILE A 297 -19.31 17.36 19.31
N SER A 298 -20.33 17.14 20.12
CA SER A 298 -21.61 17.81 19.95
C SER A 298 -21.51 19.24 20.47
N VAL A 299 -21.80 20.20 19.62
CA VAL A 299 -21.91 21.62 19.96
C VAL A 299 -23.36 22.03 19.75
N ILE A 300 -23.90 22.76 20.73
CA ILE A 300 -25.24 23.32 20.65
C ILE A 300 -25.08 24.75 20.14
N ASP A 301 -25.63 25.04 18.96
CA ASP A 301 -25.67 26.41 18.43
C ASP A 301 -26.68 27.27 19.21
N SER A 302 -26.58 28.59 19.07
CA SER A 302 -27.50 29.63 19.53
C SER A 302 -28.99 29.38 19.21
N LEU A 303 -29.28 28.57 18.19
CA LEU A 303 -30.64 28.13 17.83
C LEU A 303 -31.06 26.78 18.48
N ASN A 304 -30.28 26.26 19.44
CA ASN A 304 -30.43 24.94 20.07
C ASN A 304 -30.37 23.75 19.09
N ASN A 305 -29.73 23.92 17.94
CA ASN A 305 -29.43 22.80 17.06
C ASN A 305 -28.14 22.11 17.53
N GLU A 306 -28.20 20.80 17.71
CA GLU A 306 -27.01 19.99 17.96
C GLU A 306 -26.28 19.74 16.64
N GLU A 307 -25.07 20.28 16.52
CA GLU A 307 -24.17 20.02 15.41
C GLU A 307 -22.96 19.22 15.91
N ALA A 308 -22.60 18.16 15.18
CA ALA A 308 -21.45 17.34 15.53
C ALA A 308 -20.21 17.79 14.74
N LEU A 309 -19.25 18.39 15.43
CA LEU A 309 -17.96 18.80 14.88
C LEU A 309 -16.89 17.74 15.12
N ILE A 310 -15.85 17.71 14.27
CA ILE A 310 -14.71 16.81 14.43
C ILE A 310 -13.51 17.55 15.03
N SER A 311 -13.06 17.11 16.20
CA SER A 311 -11.90 17.73 16.88
C SER A 311 -10.54 17.13 16.50
N SER A 312 -10.51 15.86 16.13
CA SER A 312 -9.29 15.15 15.77
C SER A 312 -9.59 13.91 14.94
N ILE A 313 -8.75 13.64 13.94
CA ILE A 313 -8.73 12.40 13.16
C ILE A 313 -7.68 11.47 13.75
N HIS A 314 -8.01 10.19 13.90
CA HIS A 314 -7.14 9.18 14.52
C HIS A 314 -6.58 8.24 13.45
N GLY A 315 -5.26 8.22 13.30
CA GLY A 315 -4.57 7.40 12.31
C GLY A 315 -4.08 6.04 12.81
N THR A 316 -4.48 5.61 14.01
CA THR A 316 -3.94 4.39 14.65
C THR A 316 -4.57 3.10 14.15
N GLY A 317 -5.83 3.13 13.70
CA GLY A 317 -6.62 1.94 13.33
C GLY A 317 -7.09 1.07 14.49
N TYR A 318 -6.64 1.33 15.73
CA TYR A 318 -7.01 0.50 16.88
C TYR A 318 -8.42 0.72 17.41
N HIS A 319 -9.09 -0.39 17.70
CA HIS A 319 -10.44 -0.54 18.25
C HIS A 319 -10.47 -1.58 19.38
N ARG A 320 -9.63 -1.40 20.40
CA ARG A 320 -9.42 -2.36 21.49
C ARG A 320 -10.27 -2.03 22.71
N THR A 321 -10.55 -0.75 22.95
CA THR A 321 -11.32 -0.25 24.10
C THR A 321 -12.66 0.34 23.67
N LEU A 322 -13.59 0.55 24.61
CA LEU A 322 -14.88 1.19 24.31
C LEU A 322 -14.72 2.60 23.73
N ARG A 323 -13.76 3.38 24.25
CA ARG A 323 -13.48 4.75 23.78
C ARG A 323 -12.89 4.78 22.37
N GLU A 324 -12.12 3.77 22.00
CA GLU A 324 -11.61 3.63 20.63
C GLU A 324 -12.76 3.31 19.67
N PHE A 325 -13.67 2.39 20.05
CA PHE A 325 -14.87 2.10 19.27
C PHE A 325 -15.82 3.30 19.09
N GLU A 326 -15.93 4.17 20.09
CA GLU A 326 -16.74 5.39 20.00
C GLU A 326 -16.23 6.37 18.94
N LYS A 327 -14.97 6.25 18.53
CA LYS A 327 -14.34 7.09 17.48
C LYS A 327 -14.45 6.47 16.09
N LYS A 328 -14.76 5.17 16.01
CA LYS A 328 -14.72 4.41 14.76
C LYS A 328 -15.66 4.99 13.71
N HIS A 329 -15.12 5.29 12.52
CA HIS A 329 -15.90 5.74 11.35
C HIS A 329 -16.80 6.97 11.59
N ASN A 330 -16.33 7.92 12.39
CA ASN A 330 -17.06 9.14 12.73
C ASN A 330 -16.84 10.29 11.74
N LEU A 331 -16.06 10.13 10.68
CA LEU A 331 -15.91 11.15 9.65
C LEU A 331 -15.95 10.48 8.28
N THR A 332 -16.77 10.98 7.37
CA THR A 332 -16.79 10.50 5.99
C THR A 332 -16.03 11.48 5.12
N GLU A 333 -14.98 10.99 4.46
CA GLU A 333 -14.20 11.72 3.46
C GLU A 333 -14.64 11.31 2.05
N GLN A 334 -14.93 12.31 1.23
CA GLN A 334 -15.16 12.15 -0.20
C GLN A 334 -14.11 12.93 -0.98
N LEU A 335 -13.47 12.29 -1.94
CA LEU A 335 -12.42 12.91 -2.73
C LEU A 335 -12.67 12.66 -4.21
N LEU A 336 -12.58 13.71 -5.01
CA LEU A 336 -12.73 13.66 -6.47
C LEU A 336 -11.59 14.45 -7.10
N GLY A 337 -10.89 13.85 -8.05
CA GLY A 337 -9.81 14.56 -8.71
C GLY A 337 -9.32 13.94 -10.00
N ALA A 338 -8.37 14.66 -10.58
CA ALA A 338 -7.73 14.30 -11.82
C ALA A 338 -6.23 14.64 -11.78
N ASN A 339 -5.45 13.86 -12.51
CA ASN A 339 -4.08 14.18 -12.86
C ASN A 339 -3.88 14.07 -14.36
N LEU A 340 -3.44 15.15 -15.01
CA LEU A 340 -3.10 15.19 -16.42
C LEU A 340 -1.58 15.23 -16.57
N LYS A 341 -1.05 14.31 -17.37
CA LYS A 341 0.37 14.22 -17.68
C LYS A 341 0.61 14.30 -19.18
N TYR A 342 1.61 15.07 -19.57
CA TYR A 342 2.09 15.20 -20.94
C TYR A 342 3.55 14.77 -21.01
N ASN A 343 3.85 13.80 -21.87
CA ASN A 343 5.20 13.30 -22.11
C ASN A 343 5.68 13.74 -23.49
N ALA A 344 6.57 14.72 -23.53
CA ALA A 344 7.42 15.01 -24.68
C ALA A 344 8.76 14.28 -24.57
N ASN A 345 9.58 14.33 -25.61
CA ASN A 345 10.79 13.52 -25.73
C ASN A 345 11.79 13.70 -24.56
N ARG A 346 11.95 14.93 -24.06
CA ARG A 346 12.85 15.28 -22.93
C ARG A 346 12.14 15.98 -21.77
N LEU A 347 10.83 16.21 -21.89
CA LEU A 347 10.05 16.99 -20.94
C LEU A 347 8.79 16.22 -20.56
N THR A 348 8.60 16.02 -19.27
CA THR A 348 7.34 15.57 -18.68
C THR A 348 6.72 16.72 -17.93
N LEU A 349 5.45 17.00 -18.18
CA LEU A 349 4.63 17.96 -17.41
C LEU A 349 3.48 17.22 -16.76
N GLY A 350 3.18 17.55 -15.51
CA GLY A 350 2.09 17.01 -14.73
C GLY A 350 1.28 18.12 -14.09
N ALA A 351 -0.04 17.96 -14.06
CA ALA A 351 -0.97 18.83 -13.35
C ALA A 351 -1.93 17.96 -12.55
N THR A 352 -2.03 18.20 -11.24
CA THR A 352 -2.93 17.48 -10.33
C THR A 352 -3.92 18.47 -9.72
N ALA A 353 -5.20 18.14 -9.73
CA ALA A 353 -6.21 18.89 -8.99
C ALA A 353 -7.23 17.93 -8.38
N TYR A 354 -7.60 18.16 -7.13
CA TYR A 354 -8.63 17.38 -6.46
C TYR A 354 -9.33 18.21 -5.39
N GLN A 355 -10.59 17.87 -5.15
CA GLN A 355 -11.36 18.39 -4.04
C GLN A 355 -11.56 17.28 -3.01
N VAL A 356 -11.62 17.68 -1.74
CA VAL A 356 -11.96 16.83 -0.60
C VAL A 356 -13.12 17.46 0.14
N ASN A 357 -14.14 16.66 0.43
CA ASN A 357 -15.33 17.05 1.18
C ASN A 357 -15.48 16.11 2.38
N TYR A 358 -15.80 16.68 3.53
CA TYR A 358 -16.11 15.97 4.76
C TYR A 358 -17.60 16.11 5.07
N ASP A 359 -18.22 15.06 5.63
CA ASP A 359 -19.63 15.11 6.06
C ASP A 359 -19.86 15.94 7.33
N ARG A 360 -18.77 16.28 8.05
CA ARG A 360 -18.75 17.10 9.25
C ARG A 360 -17.54 18.03 9.23
N SER A 361 -17.70 19.26 9.73
CA SER A 361 -16.61 20.23 9.80
C SER A 361 -15.53 19.81 10.80
N ILE A 362 -14.27 19.90 10.38
CA ILE A 362 -13.10 19.64 11.21
C ILE A 362 -12.69 20.94 11.91
N GLU A 363 -12.74 20.94 13.23
CA GLU A 363 -12.37 22.05 14.08
C GLU A 363 -11.40 21.58 15.19
N PRO A 364 -10.09 21.56 14.91
CA PRO A 364 -9.10 21.15 15.88
C PRO A 364 -9.06 22.11 17.08
N ALA A 365 -8.68 21.60 18.25
CA ALA A 365 -8.51 22.40 19.45
C ALA A 365 -7.52 23.55 19.22
N ASN A 366 -7.76 24.71 19.83
CA ASN A 366 -6.93 25.91 19.69
C ASN A 366 -5.63 25.80 20.51
N THR A 367 -4.71 24.94 20.06
CA THR A 367 -3.36 24.77 20.60
C THR A 367 -2.32 25.33 19.62
N LEU A 368 -1.12 25.63 20.12
CA LEU A 368 0.00 26.10 19.27
C LEU A 368 0.32 25.11 18.14
N SER A 369 0.18 23.80 18.39
CA SER A 369 0.39 22.74 17.40
C SER A 369 -0.61 22.78 16.24
N ASN A 370 -1.82 23.29 16.48
CA ASN A 370 -2.93 23.27 15.54
C ASN A 370 -3.12 24.62 14.82
N GLN A 371 -2.18 25.57 14.97
CA GLN A 371 -2.29 26.89 14.36
C GLN A 371 -2.46 26.85 12.84
N PHE A 372 -1.80 25.89 12.18
CA PHE A 372 -1.86 25.69 10.73
C PHE A 372 -2.61 24.41 10.33
N ALA A 373 -3.34 23.80 11.27
CA ALA A 373 -4.16 22.64 10.96
C ALA A 373 -5.32 23.05 10.07
N PHE A 374 -5.74 22.14 9.19
CA PHE A 374 -6.92 22.33 8.35
C PHE A 374 -8.16 22.56 9.22
N ARG A 375 -9.02 23.48 8.79
CA ARG A 375 -10.32 23.79 9.40
C ARG A 375 -11.38 23.86 8.33
N GLY A 376 -12.55 23.33 8.64
CA GLY A 376 -13.69 23.26 7.73
C GLY A 376 -13.97 21.85 7.23
N ASP A 377 -14.84 21.77 6.24
CA ASP A 377 -15.36 20.55 5.63
C ASP A 377 -14.98 20.42 4.14
N TYR A 378 -14.34 21.43 3.56
CA TYR A 378 -14.02 21.49 2.13
C TYR A 378 -12.58 21.93 1.89
N GLY A 379 -11.88 21.21 1.01
CA GLY A 379 -10.55 21.57 0.54
C GLY A 379 -10.43 21.41 -0.98
N PHE A 380 -9.77 22.35 -1.65
CA PHE A 380 -9.42 22.22 -3.05
C PHE A 380 -7.93 22.42 -3.28
N ILE A 381 -7.28 21.38 -3.77
CA ILE A 381 -5.83 21.32 -3.90
C ILE A 381 -5.46 21.23 -5.37
N LYS A 382 -4.45 22.01 -5.77
CA LYS A 382 -3.90 22.02 -7.12
C LYS A 382 -2.39 21.97 -7.06
N GLY A 383 -1.74 21.40 -8.07
CA GLY A 383 -0.30 21.43 -8.20
C GLY A 383 0.17 21.11 -9.60
N LEU A 384 1.36 21.61 -9.90
CA LEU A 384 2.07 21.37 -11.14
C LEU A 384 3.40 20.70 -10.81
N ASP A 385 3.79 19.74 -11.63
CA ASP A 385 5.08 19.09 -11.58
C ASP A 385 5.70 19.01 -12.97
N PHE A 386 7.03 19.04 -13.04
CA PHE A 386 7.75 18.85 -14.29
C PHE A 386 9.02 18.04 -14.07
N ALA A 387 9.45 17.37 -15.13
CA ALA A 387 10.74 16.71 -15.18
C ALA A 387 11.37 16.92 -16.56
N TYR A 388 12.61 17.39 -16.56
CA TYR A 388 13.42 17.52 -17.76
C TYR A 388 14.62 16.56 -17.65
N VAL A 389 14.91 15.82 -18.72
CA VAL A 389 16.02 14.83 -18.79
C VAL A 389 16.91 15.14 -19.98
#